data_AF-A0A3C0NL58-F1
#
_entry.id   AF-A0A3C0NL58-F1
#
_cell.length_a   1.000
_cell.length_b   1.000
_cell.length_c   1.000
_cell.angle_alpha   90.00
_cell.angle_beta   90.00
_cell.angle_gamma   90.00
#
_symmetry.space_group_name_H-M   'P 1'
#
loop_
_entity.id
_entity.type
_entity.pdbx_description
1 polymer ?
#
loop_
_entity_poly.entity_id
_entity_poly.type
_entity_poly.pdbx_seq_one_letter_code
_entity_poly.pdbx_strand_id
1 'polypeptide(L)'
;MNYIVVDLEWNQAMSSKSSVFNKLPIHLRGEIIEIGAVKLNPDMSLGEEFTVDVKPVYFKRMHYKVKKITGFDKERLSHGLPFPDALEAFRAWCGEDVTFLTWGCDDKGIMEQNIIIHDLDW
;
A
#
# COMPACT_ATOMS: atom_id res chain seq x y z
N MET A 1 -11.18 -14.08 14.64
CA MET A 1 -10.35 -12.88 14.64
C MET A 1 -8.95 -13.20 14.15
N ASN A 2 -8.55 -12.58 13.04
CA ASN A 2 -7.23 -12.67 12.44
C ASN A 2 -6.45 -11.39 12.75
N TYR A 3 -5.27 -11.52 13.38
CA TYR A 3 -4.37 -10.39 13.59
C TYR A 3 -3.36 -10.31 12.46
N ILE A 4 -3.35 -9.19 11.76
CA ILE A 4 -2.47 -8.97 10.61
C ILE A 4 -1.56 -7.79 10.93
N VAL A 5 -0.27 -8.06 11.05
CA VAL A 5 0.74 -7.00 11.08
C VAL A 5 0.93 -6.51 9.65
N VAL A 6 0.73 -5.23 9.39
CA VAL A 6 0.79 -4.64 8.05
C VAL A 6 1.88 -3.58 8.02
N ASP A 7 2.62 -3.57 6.92
CA ASP A 7 3.65 -2.59 6.58
C ASP A 7 3.46 -2.22 5.10
N LEU A 8 3.26 -0.94 4.82
CA LEU A 8 3.02 -0.47 3.46
C LEU A 8 4.22 0.32 2.96
N GLU A 9 4.58 0.11 1.70
CA GLU A 9 5.49 1.01 0.99
C GLU A 9 4.70 1.85 0.01
N TRP A 10 4.99 3.16 -0.05
CA TRP A 10 4.31 4.08 -0.96
C TRP A 10 5.28 5.04 -1.66
N ASN A 11 4.94 5.38 -2.90
CA ASN A 11 5.56 6.49 -3.61
C ASN A 11 4.80 7.80 -3.35
N GLN A 12 5.45 8.93 -3.56
CA GLN A 12 4.87 10.25 -3.33
C GLN A 12 5.26 11.25 -4.41
N ALA A 13 4.50 12.35 -4.51
CA ALA A 13 4.83 13.43 -5.41
C ALA A 13 6.21 14.04 -5.11
N MET A 14 6.92 14.47 -6.15
CA MET A 14 8.22 15.16 -6.04
C MET A 14 8.14 16.50 -5.31
N SER A 15 6.94 17.11 -5.28
CA SER A 15 6.66 18.37 -4.62
C SER A 15 5.18 18.46 -4.30
N SER A 16 4.85 19.11 -3.17
CA SER A 16 3.48 19.45 -2.79
C SER A 16 2.77 20.38 -3.80
N LYS A 17 3.53 21.03 -4.69
CA LYS A 17 3.00 21.89 -5.78
C LYS A 17 2.86 21.16 -7.11
N SER A 18 2.98 19.83 -7.12
CA SER A 18 2.87 19.04 -8.35
C SER A 18 1.50 19.20 -9.00
N SER A 19 1.47 19.41 -10.32
CA SER A 19 0.23 19.57 -11.09
C SER A 19 -0.67 18.32 -11.06
N VAL A 20 -0.14 17.17 -10.62
CA VAL A 20 -0.93 15.97 -10.37
C VAL A 20 -2.09 16.25 -9.41
N PHE A 21 -1.86 17.05 -8.37
CA PHE A 21 -2.89 17.36 -7.36
C PHE A 21 -4.06 18.17 -7.91
N ASN A 22 -3.89 18.88 -9.04
CA ASN A 22 -4.98 19.59 -9.70
C ASN A 22 -5.96 18.65 -10.42
N LYS A 23 -5.59 17.37 -10.57
CA LYS A 23 -6.35 16.35 -11.32
C LYS A 23 -6.87 15.23 -10.43
N LEU A 24 -6.42 15.14 -9.18
CA LEU A 24 -6.86 14.11 -8.25
C LEU A 24 -8.10 14.58 -7.50
N PRO A 25 -9.08 13.68 -7.24
CA PRO A 25 -10.27 14.01 -6.46
C PRO A 25 -9.95 14.22 -4.97
N ILE A 26 -8.80 13.73 -4.50
CA ILE A 26 -8.31 13.88 -3.14
C ILE A 26 -6.83 14.31 -3.13
N HIS A 27 -6.38 14.88 -2.00
CA HIS A 27 -4.96 15.12 -1.76
C HIS A 27 -4.26 13.82 -1.32
N LEU A 28 -3.91 12.97 -2.29
CA LEU A 28 -3.23 11.70 -2.07
C LEU A 28 -1.82 11.93 -1.48
N ARG A 29 -1.58 11.50 -0.24
CA ARG A 29 -0.28 11.68 0.42
C ARG A 29 0.77 10.70 -0.10
N GLY A 30 0.35 9.47 -0.38
CA GLY A 30 1.18 8.42 -0.94
C GLY A 30 0.35 7.44 -1.75
N GLU A 31 0.91 6.96 -2.84
CA GLU A 31 0.36 5.88 -3.65
C GLU A 31 1.07 4.59 -3.27
N ILE A 32 0.32 3.58 -2.83
CA ILE A 32 0.88 2.30 -2.40
C ILE A 32 1.61 1.64 -3.58
N ILE A 33 2.82 1.16 -3.32
CA ILE A 33 3.68 0.43 -4.24
C ILE A 33 4.05 -0.98 -3.75
N GLU A 34 3.84 -1.29 -2.47
CA GLU A 34 3.92 -2.63 -1.89
C GLU A 34 2.92 -2.76 -0.75
N ILE A 35 2.29 -3.93 -0.62
CA ILE A 35 1.57 -4.34 0.59
C ILE A 35 2.32 -5.51 1.20
N GLY A 36 2.99 -5.28 2.32
CA GLY A 36 3.61 -6.31 3.14
C GLY A 36 2.74 -6.63 4.36
N ALA A 37 2.58 -7.90 4.68
CA ALA A 37 1.82 -8.32 5.85
C ALA A 37 2.26 -9.66 6.43
N VAL A 38 2.06 -9.83 7.73
CA VAL A 38 2.24 -11.10 8.44
C VAL A 38 0.99 -11.40 9.26
N LYS A 39 0.41 -12.59 9.04
CA LYS A 39 -0.72 -13.11 9.81
C LYS A 39 -0.17 -13.81 11.04
N LEU A 40 -0.62 -13.41 12.22
CA LEU A 40 -0.19 -14.03 13.46
C LEU A 40 -0.91 -15.37 13.69
N ASN A 41 -0.18 -16.33 14.24
CA ASN A 41 -0.77 -17.57 14.74
C ASN A 41 -1.61 -17.29 16.01
N PRO A 42 -2.47 -18.24 16.45
CA PRO A 42 -3.26 -18.08 17.68
C PRO A 42 -2.44 -17.78 18.94
N ASP A 43 -1.16 -18.16 18.97
CA ASP A 43 -0.23 -17.90 20.08
C ASP A 43 0.55 -16.58 19.94
N MET A 44 0.17 -15.72 18.99
CA MET A 44 0.83 -14.46 18.64
C MET A 44 2.24 -14.59 18.08
N SER A 45 2.68 -15.80 17.71
CA SER A 45 3.89 -15.99 16.92
C SER A 45 3.68 -15.59 15.45
N LEU A 46 4.77 -15.32 14.75
CA LEU A 46 4.73 -15.03 13.30
C LEU A 46 4.21 -16.26 12.55
N GLY A 47 3.21 -16.05 11.70
CA GLY A 47 2.61 -17.08 10.86
C GLY A 47 2.94 -16.85 9.39
N GLU A 48 1.90 -16.81 8.58
CA GLU A 48 2.02 -16.68 7.13
C GLU A 48 2.40 -15.24 6.73
N GLU A 49 3.26 -15.10 5.74
CA GLU A 49 3.66 -13.82 5.16
C GLU A 49 2.95 -13.59 3.82
N PHE A 50 2.64 -12.32 3.54
CA PHE A 50 2.09 -11.86 2.27
C PHE A 50 2.87 -10.65 1.80
N THR A 51 3.23 -10.64 0.51
CA THR A 51 3.80 -9.48 -0.14
C THR A 51 3.26 -9.38 -1.56
N VAL A 52 2.91 -8.16 -1.98
CA VAL A 52 2.51 -7.89 -3.35
C VAL A 52 2.98 -6.50 -3.77
N ASP A 53 3.62 -6.45 -4.93
CA ASP A 53 4.00 -5.19 -5.57
C ASP A 53 2.78 -4.57 -6.26
N VAL A 54 2.60 -3.26 -6.09
CA VAL A 54 1.52 -2.48 -6.68
C VAL A 54 2.06 -1.55 -7.76
N LYS A 55 1.43 -1.55 -8.93
CA LYS A 55 1.80 -0.72 -10.06
C LYS A 55 1.22 0.69 -9.93
N PRO A 56 2.05 1.74 -9.82
CA PRO A 56 1.57 3.11 -9.65
C PRO A 56 0.96 3.69 -10.93
N VAL A 57 -0.16 4.39 -10.78
CA VAL A 57 -0.90 5.10 -11.83
C VAL A 57 -0.91 6.63 -11.64
N TYR A 58 -0.73 7.13 -10.42
CA TYR A 58 -0.76 8.57 -10.10
C TYR A 58 0.66 9.17 -10.01
N PHE A 59 1.53 8.58 -9.22
CA PHE A 59 2.93 8.97 -9.02
C PHE A 59 3.87 8.05 -9.82
N LYS A 60 3.72 8.05 -11.15
CA LYS A 60 4.50 7.18 -12.05
C LYS A 60 6.01 7.41 -12.04
N ARG A 61 6.46 8.57 -11.55
CA ARG A 61 7.87 8.88 -11.35
C ARG A 61 8.24 8.59 -9.90
N MET A 62 9.16 7.65 -9.70
CA MET A 62 9.68 7.35 -8.38
C MET A 62 10.34 8.56 -7.74
N HIS A 63 9.94 8.85 -6.51
CA HIS A 63 10.59 9.85 -5.69
C HIS A 63 12.01 9.38 -5.34
N TYR A 64 13.01 10.25 -5.54
CA TYR A 64 14.43 9.87 -5.40
C TYR A 64 14.78 9.33 -3.99
N LYS A 65 14.17 9.88 -2.93
CA LYS A 65 14.35 9.37 -1.56
C LYS A 65 13.73 7.99 -1.37
N VAL A 66 12.51 7.77 -1.88
CA VAL A 66 11.80 6.48 -1.79
C VAL A 66 12.61 5.41 -2.51
N LYS A 67 13.05 5.68 -3.75
CA LYS A 67 13.92 4.77 -4.52
C LYS A 67 15.21 4.43 -3.77
N LYS A 68 15.82 5.41 -3.08
CA LYS A 68 17.07 5.18 -2.32
C LYS A 68 16.85 4.29 -1.09
N ILE A 69 15.72 4.43 -0.40
CA ILE A 69 15.43 3.72 0.85
C ILE A 69 14.95 2.31 0.57
N THR A 70 13.99 2.16 -0.34
CA THR A 70 13.26 0.90 -0.56
C THR A 70 13.89 0.03 -1.66
N GLY A 71 14.76 0.61 -2.50
CA GLY A 71 15.33 -0.10 -3.65
C GLY A 71 14.37 -0.29 -4.83
N PHE A 72 13.08 0.09 -4.70
CA PHE A 72 12.12 0.00 -5.78
C PHE A 72 12.55 0.82 -6.99
N ASP A 73 12.48 0.20 -8.16
CA ASP A 73 12.65 0.86 -9.44
C ASP A 73 11.42 0.72 -10.34
N LYS A 74 11.51 1.39 -11.48
CA LYS A 74 10.41 1.43 -12.45
C LYS A 74 10.16 0.05 -13.09
N GLU A 75 11.17 -0.79 -13.17
CA GLU A 75 11.08 -2.10 -13.80
C GLU A 75 10.27 -3.04 -12.91
N ARG A 76 10.67 -3.19 -11.64
CA ARG A 76 9.92 -3.97 -10.63
C ARG A 76 8.45 -3.55 -10.58
N LEU A 77 8.19 -2.25 -10.41
CA LEU A 77 6.82 -1.72 -10.32
C LEU A 77 6.02 -1.85 -11.61
N SER A 78 6.66 -2.07 -12.77
CA SER A 78 5.93 -2.29 -14.02
C SER A 78 5.24 -3.65 -14.07
N HIS A 79 5.74 -4.60 -13.28
CA HIS A 79 5.23 -5.97 -13.10
C HIS A 79 4.24 -6.11 -11.92
N GLY A 80 4.09 -5.08 -11.10
CA GLY A 80 3.13 -5.08 -9.99
C GLY A 80 1.67 -5.16 -10.45
N LEU A 81 0.80 -5.56 -9.54
CA LEU A 81 -0.65 -5.60 -9.78
C LEU A 81 -1.25 -4.19 -9.75
N PRO A 82 -2.33 -3.93 -10.50
CA PRO A 82 -3.21 -2.80 -10.20
C PRO A 82 -3.64 -2.82 -8.73
N PHE A 83 -3.74 -1.65 -8.10
CA PHE A 83 -4.15 -1.55 -6.70
C PHE A 83 -5.45 -2.31 -6.35
N PRO A 84 -6.53 -2.26 -7.18
CA PRO A 84 -7.74 -3.04 -6.90
C PRO A 84 -7.48 -4.55 -6.78
N ASP A 85 -6.70 -5.11 -7.71
CA ASP A 85 -6.37 -6.54 -7.74
C ASP A 85 -5.47 -6.93 -6.55
N ALA A 86 -4.52 -6.05 -6.18
CA ALA A 86 -3.67 -6.24 -5.00
C ALA A 86 -4.48 -6.21 -3.71
N LEU A 87 -5.45 -5.29 -3.60
CA LEU A 87 -6.33 -5.18 -2.44
C LEU A 87 -7.25 -6.39 -2.31
N GLU A 88 -7.80 -6.88 -3.41
CA GLU A 88 -8.62 -8.09 -3.45
C GLU A 88 -7.81 -9.33 -3.02
N ALA A 89 -6.60 -9.50 -3.57
CA ALA A 89 -5.69 -10.57 -3.17
C ALA A 89 -5.34 -10.50 -1.68
N PHE A 90 -5.05 -9.29 -1.17
CA PHE A 90 -4.76 -9.07 0.24
C PHE A 90 -5.97 -9.40 1.14
N ARG A 91 -7.17 -8.94 0.76
CA ARG A 91 -8.42 -9.24 1.49
C ARG A 91 -8.71 -10.73 1.54
N ALA A 92 -8.60 -11.41 0.39
CA ALA A 92 -8.79 -12.86 0.31
C ALA A 92 -7.79 -13.61 1.20
N TRP A 93 -6.54 -13.14 1.24
CA TRP A 93 -5.49 -13.69 2.09
C TRP A 93 -5.74 -13.44 3.58
N CYS A 94 -6.23 -12.25 3.98
CA CYS A 94 -6.54 -11.93 5.37
C CYS A 94 -7.66 -12.80 5.96
N GLY A 95 -8.66 -13.15 5.14
CA GLY A 95 -9.87 -13.83 5.59
C GLY A 95 -10.87 -12.88 6.28
N GLU A 96 -11.76 -13.43 7.11
CA GLU A 96 -12.79 -12.68 7.82
C GLU A 96 -12.32 -12.23 9.23
N ASP A 97 -13.05 -11.27 9.82
CA ASP A 97 -12.84 -10.79 11.21
C ASP A 97 -11.38 -10.36 11.48
N VAL A 98 -10.92 -9.34 10.75
CA VAL A 98 -9.52 -8.90 10.71
C VAL A 98 -9.28 -7.72 11.65
N THR A 99 -8.20 -7.78 12.42
CA THR A 99 -7.64 -6.64 13.15
C THR A 99 -6.23 -6.35 12.63
N PHE A 100 -6.03 -5.13 12.12
CA PHE A 100 -4.74 -4.66 11.65
C PHE A 100 -3.86 -4.09 12.75
N LEU A 101 -2.58 -4.42 12.71
CA LEU A 101 -1.53 -3.92 13.58
C LEU A 101 -0.49 -3.22 12.70
N THR A 102 -0.21 -1.94 12.94
CA THR A 102 0.72 -1.13 12.15
C THR A 102 1.74 -0.45 13.06
N TRP A 103 2.92 -0.14 12.52
CA TRP A 103 3.92 0.64 13.25
C TRP A 103 3.67 2.14 13.06
N GLY A 104 2.84 2.70 13.94
CA GLY A 104 2.43 4.10 13.87
C GLY A 104 1.08 4.30 13.19
N CYS A 105 0.75 5.54 12.87
CA CYS A 105 -0.57 5.93 12.37
C CYS A 105 -0.64 6.20 10.86
N ASP A 106 0.51 6.15 10.17
CA ASP A 106 0.60 6.54 8.77
C ASP A 106 -0.06 5.52 7.83
N ASP A 107 0.22 4.21 7.99
CA ASP A 107 -0.28 3.14 7.11
C ASP A 107 -1.79 3.14 6.97
N LYS A 108 -2.52 3.30 8.09
CA LYS A 108 -3.99 3.40 8.07
C LYS A 108 -4.44 4.52 7.14
N GLY A 109 -3.85 5.70 7.30
CA GLY A 109 -4.21 6.86 6.50
C GLY A 109 -3.77 6.78 5.04
N ILE A 110 -2.73 6.00 4.73
CA ILE A 110 -2.30 5.70 3.36
C ILE A 110 -3.26 4.69 2.71
N MET A 111 -3.59 3.60 3.40
CA MET A 111 -4.57 2.60 2.96
C MET A 111 -5.93 3.23 2.65
N GLU A 112 -6.48 4.01 3.58
CA GLU A 112 -7.77 4.70 3.41
C GLU A 112 -7.78 5.61 2.16
N GLN A 113 -6.70 6.37 1.93
CA GLN A 113 -6.64 7.24 0.75
C GLN A 113 -6.53 6.46 -0.57
N ASN A 114 -5.82 5.34 -0.59
CA ASN A 114 -5.70 4.51 -1.79
C ASN A 114 -7.02 3.77 -2.08
N ILE A 115 -7.76 3.34 -1.06
CA ILE A 115 -9.11 2.80 -1.22
C ILE A 115 -10.06 3.87 -1.82
N ILE A 116 -10.09 5.07 -1.24
CA ILE A 116 -10.97 6.17 -1.69
C ILE A 116 -10.65 6.59 -3.13
N ILE A 117 -9.38 6.77 -3.48
CA ILE A 117 -9.02 7.25 -4.83
C ILE A 117 -9.30 6.22 -5.92
N HIS A 118 -9.40 4.93 -5.54
CA HIS A 118 -9.76 3.84 -6.44
C HIS A 118 -11.26 3.50 -6.41
N ASP A 119 -12.07 4.23 -5.64
CA ASP A 119 -13.52 4.00 -5.49
C ASP A 119 -13.83 2.55 -5.03
N LEU A 120 -13.06 2.08 -4.03
CA LEU A 120 -13.17 0.74 -3.46
C LEU A 120 -13.68 0.78 -2.02
N ASP A 121 -14.00 -0.40 -1.51
CA ASP A 121 -14.32 -0.67 -0.11
C ASP A 121 -13.38 -1.73 0.49
N TRP A 122 -13.26 -1.74 1.82
CA TRP A 122 -12.61 -2.80 2.59
C TRP A 122 -13.64 -3.63 3.35
#